data_AF-A0A9D8QU64-F1
#
_entry.id   AF-A0A9D8QU64-F1
#
_cell.length_a   1.000
_cell.length_b   1.000
_cell.length_c   1.000
_cell.angle_alpha   90.00
_cell.angle_beta   90.00
_cell.angle_gamma   90.00
#
_symmetry.space_group_name_H-M   'P 1'
#
loop_
_entity.id
_entity.type
_entity.pdbx_description
1 polymer ?
#
loop_
_entity_poly.entity_id
_entity_poly.type
_entity_poly.pdbx_seq_one_letter_code
_entity_poly.pdbx_strand_id
1 'polypeptide(L)' 'MSCSCERKKLMSEQTRVSELARKCAIMEQTMVAVYRKADGTFSFAPVGEEIKGEIVEYRHYL' A
#
# COMPACT_ATOMS: atom_id res chain seq x y z
N MET A 1 14.13 22.38 12.43
CA MET A 1 14.10 22.21 10.97
C MET A 1 14.26 20.74 10.60
N SER A 2 13.23 19.92 10.80
CA SER A 2 13.34 18.46 10.57
C SER A 2 12.03 17.86 10.09
N CYS A 3 11.55 18.25 8.90
CA CYS A 3 10.31 17.68 8.32
C CYS A 3 10.56 16.95 6.99
N SER A 4 11.82 16.92 6.50
CA SER A 4 12.19 16.27 5.24
C SER A 4 12.51 14.77 5.41
N CYS A 5 13.01 14.35 6.58
CA CYS A 5 13.36 12.96 6.84
C CYS A 5 12.12 12.07 7.00
N GLU A 6 11.10 12.56 7.71
CA GLU A 6 9.85 11.82 7.95
C GLU A 6 9.06 11.63 6.65
N ARG A 7 9.02 12.67 5.81
CA ARG A 7 8.37 12.60 4.50
C ARG A 7 9.04 11.59 3.56
N LYS A 8 10.39 11.52 3.58
CA LYS A 8 11.14 10.51 2.81
C LYS A 8 10.87 9.09 3.31
N LYS A 9 10.80 8.89 4.63
CA LYS A 9 10.47 7.58 5.23
C LYS A 9 9.06 7.11 4.87
N LEU A 10 8.08 8.01 4.89
CA LEU A 10 6.70 7.69 4.50
C LEU A 10 6.62 7.29 3.02
N MET A 11 7.29 8.04 2.13
CA MET A 11 7.38 7.70 0.71
C MET A 11 8.05 6.32 0.50
N SER A 12 9.15 6.04 1.20
CA SER A 12 9.84 4.74 1.06
C SER A 12 9.00 3.57 1.57
N GLU A 13 8.26 3.74 2.67
CA GLU A 13 7.36 2.70 3.18
C GLU A 13 6.21 2.45 2.20
N GLN A 14 5.61 3.52 1.64
CA GLN A 14 4.57 3.37 0.62
C GLN A 14 5.08 2.61 -0.61
N THR A 15 6.27 2.96 -1.13
CA THR A 15 6.87 2.25 -2.27
C THR A 15 7.12 0.78 -1.94
N ARG A 16 7.64 0.48 -0.75
CA ARG A 16 7.90 -0.90 -0.30
C ARG A 16 6.62 -1.72 -0.20
N VAL A 17 5.56 -1.16 0.38
CA VAL A 17 4.25 -1.81 0.50
C VAL A 17 3.62 -2.01 -0.88
N SER A 18 3.76 -1.04 -1.77
CA SER A 18 3.28 -1.14 -3.15
C SER A 18 3.98 -2.25 -3.95
N GLU A 19 5.30 -2.41 -3.79
CA GLU A 19 6.03 -3.51 -4.43
C GLU A 19 5.61 -4.88 -3.90
N LEU A 20 5.38 -4.99 -2.59
CA LEU A 20 4.84 -6.21 -1.97
C LEU A 20 3.44 -6.51 -2.48
N ALA A 21 2.57 -5.50 -2.55
CA ALA A 21 1.23 -5.63 -3.10
C ALA A 21 1.29 -6.14 -4.54
N ARG A 22 2.15 -5.58 -5.40
CA ARG A 22 2.31 -6.07 -6.78
C ARG A 22 2.75 -7.55 -6.83
N LYS A 23 3.72 -7.95 -6.01
CA LYS A 23 4.17 -9.36 -5.96
C LYS A 23 3.05 -10.29 -5.49
N CYS A 24 2.28 -9.88 -4.49
CA CYS A 24 1.11 -10.61 -4.01
C CYS A 24 0.02 -10.70 -5.09
N ALA A 25 -0.27 -9.58 -5.79
CA ALA A 25 -1.20 -9.54 -6.92
C ALA A 25 -0.84 -10.58 -7.98
N ILE A 26 0.44 -10.61 -8.39
CA ILE A 26 0.96 -11.53 -9.42
C ILE A 26 0.88 -12.98 -8.93
N MET A 27 1.24 -13.24 -7.67
CA MET A 27 1.24 -14.58 -7.09
C MET A 27 -0.18 -15.16 -6.98
N GLU A 28 -1.14 -14.37 -6.50
CA GLU A 28 -2.53 -14.77 -6.30
C GLU A 28 -3.40 -14.56 -7.55
N GLN A 29 -2.83 -14.03 -8.65
CA GLN A 29 -3.53 -13.61 -9.86
C GLN A 29 -4.79 -12.78 -9.57
N THR A 30 -4.69 -11.87 -8.59
CA THR A 30 -5.80 -11.07 -8.08
C THR A 30 -5.47 -9.59 -8.05
N MET A 31 -6.49 -8.77 -7.87
CA MET A 31 -6.35 -7.33 -7.67
C MET A 31 -6.23 -7.04 -6.18
N VAL A 32 -5.23 -6.25 -5.79
CA VAL A 32 -5.02 -5.81 -4.40
C VAL A 32 -5.02 -4.29 -4.33
N ALA A 33 -5.61 -3.76 -3.28
CA ALA A 33 -5.64 -2.34 -2.98
C ALA A 33 -4.62 -2.03 -1.87
N VAL A 34 -3.76 -1.04 -2.11
CA VAL A 34 -2.89 -0.44 -1.11
C VAL A 34 -3.65 0.68 -0.43
N TYR A 35 -3.71 0.65 0.90
CA TYR A 35 -4.43 1.63 1.70
C TYR A 35 -3.55 2.14 2.86
N ARG A 36 -3.84 3.37 3.28
CA ARG A 36 -3.27 3.98 4.47
C ARG A 36 -4.21 3.76 5.65
N LYS A 37 -3.69 3.17 6.71
CA LYS A 37 -4.41 3.00 7.99
C LYS A 37 -4.53 4.34 8.71
N ALA A 38 -5.44 4.41 9.68
CA ALA A 38 -5.61 5.57 10.55
C ALA A 38 -4.32 5.93 11.30
N ASP A 39 -3.50 4.93 11.62
CA ASP A 39 -2.20 5.09 12.30
C ASP A 39 -1.09 5.66 11.40
N GLY A 40 -1.40 6.00 10.13
CA GLY A 40 -0.46 6.57 9.17
C GLY A 40 0.45 5.53 8.46
N THR A 41 0.32 4.25 8.80
CA THR A 41 1.04 3.14 8.15
C THR A 41 0.34 2.68 6.88
N PHE A 42 1.10 2.08 5.95
CA PHE A 42 0.57 1.53 4.70
C PHE A 42 0.43 0.02 4.79
N SER A 43 -0.63 -0.51 4.18
CA SER A 43 -0.89 -1.95 4.07
C SER A 43 -1.62 -2.25 2.75
N PHE A 44 -1.76 -3.52 2.40
CA PHE A 44 -2.50 -3.94 1.20
C PHE A 44 -3.44 -5.09 1.53
N ALA A 45 -4.55 -5.16 0.81
CA ALA A 45 -5.56 -6.21 0.92
C ALA A 45 -6.17 -6.51 -0.45
N PRO A 46 -6.65 -7.74 -0.70
CA PRO A 46 -7.34 -8.07 -1.95
C PRO A 46 -8.62 -7.24 -2.11
N VAL A 47 -8.93 -6.88 -3.36
CA VAL A 47 -10.15 -6.15 -3.69
C VAL A 47 -11.34 -7.07 -3.46
N GLY A 48 -12.25 -6.66 -2.57
CA GLY A 48 -13.40 -7.44 -2.14
C GLY A 48 -13.44 -7.69 -0.62
N GLU A 49 -12.32 -7.45 0.08
CA GLU A 49 -12.31 -7.43 1.54
C GLU A 49 -12.65 -6.05 2.12
N GLU A 50 -13.07 -6.03 3.38
CA GLU A 50 -13.45 -4.81 4.10
C GLU A 50 -12.19 -4.01 4.48
N ILE A 51 -11.85 -3.00 3.67
CA ILE A 51 -10.68 -2.15 3.89
C ILE A 51 -11.03 -1.00 4.84
N LYS A 52 -10.44 -1.03 6.05
CA LYS A 52 -10.54 0.07 7.03
C LYS A 52 -9.35 1.02 6.86
N GLY A 53 -9.50 2.00 5.97
CA GLY A 53 -8.50 3.01 5.70
C GLY A 53 -8.75 3.78 4.42
N GLU A 54 -7.85 4.70 4.10
CA GLU A 54 -7.88 5.46 2.85
C GLU A 54 -7.17 4.65 1.76
N ILE A 55 -7.89 4.26 0.70
CA ILE A 55 -7.26 3.58 -0.44
C ILE A 55 -6.41 4.59 -1.21
N VAL A 56 -5.14 4.26 -1.39
CA VAL A 56 -4.16 5.15 -2.02
C VAL A 56 -3.80 4.68 -3.43
N GLU A 57 -3.81 3.37 -3.67
CA GLU A 57 -3.45 2.80 -4.96
C GLU A 57 -4.10 1.44 -5.17
N TYR A 58 -4.44 1.12 -6.42
CA TYR A 58 -4.83 -0.24 -6.82
C TYR A 58 -3.73 -0.88 -7.65
N ARG A 59 -3.41 -2.14 -7.34
CA ARG A 59 -2.43 -2.94 -8.06
C ARG A 59 -3.11 -4.15 -8.68
N HIS A 60 -3.03 -4.22 -10.00
CA HIS A 60 -3.45 -5.37 -10.78
C HIS A 60 -2.26 -6.34 -10.94
N TYR A 61 -2.58 -7.60 -11.20
CA TYR A 61 -1.58 -8.64 -11.47
C TYR A 61 -1.00 -8.58 -12.91
N LEU A 62 -1.54 -7.72 -13.76
CA LEU A 62 -1.13 -7.50 -15.16
C LEU A 62 -0.28 -6.23 -15.28
#